data_AF-A0A7V0TM60-F1
#
_entry.id   AF-A0A7V0TM60-F1
#
_cell.length_a   1.000
_cell.length_b   1.000
_cell.length_c   1.000
_cell.angle_alpha   90.00
_cell.angle_beta   90.00
_cell.angle_gamma   90.00
#
_symmetry.space_group_name_H-M   'P 1'
#
loop_
_entity.id
_entity.type
_entity.pdbx_description
1 polymer ?
#
loop_
_entity_poly.entity_id
_entity_poly.type
_entity_poly.pdbx_seq_one_letter_code
_entity_poly.pdbx_strand_id
1 'polypeptide(L)' 'MENSVKKFIAYFLIGLTLFFTAIAILGIWDIIDLEDIFNKIFFTLLVIFAAAAVVLFVFTVLIRSDDHRLPEKE' A
#
# COMPACT_ATOMS: atom_id res chain seq x y z
N MET A 1 -0.52 10.90 23.37
CA MET A 1 -1.52 9.80 23.19
C MET A 1 -2.13 9.83 21.79
N GLU A 2 -2.44 11.00 21.22
CA GLU A 2 -2.98 11.14 19.85
C GLU A 2 -2.08 10.53 18.74
N ASN A 3 -0.78 10.65 18.92
CA ASN A 3 0.29 10.11 18.07
C ASN A 3 0.34 8.57 18.07
N SER A 4 -0.06 7.90 19.16
CA SER A 4 -0.12 6.43 19.21
C SER A 4 -1.30 5.89 18.41
N VAL A 5 -2.45 6.59 18.46
CA VAL A 5 -3.65 6.22 17.69
C VAL A 5 -3.43 6.45 16.20
N LYS A 6 -2.82 7.59 15.82
CA LYS A 6 -2.44 7.86 14.42
C LYS A 6 -1.46 6.81 13.88
N LYS A 7 -0.44 6.43 14.66
CA LYS A 7 0.49 5.34 14.28
C LYS A 7 -0.19 3.97 14.18
N PHE A 8 -1.12 3.66 15.08
CA PHE A 8 -1.88 2.41 15.04
C PHE A 8 -2.75 2.31 13.78
N ILE A 9 -3.49 3.37 13.45
CA ILE A 9 -4.32 3.44 12.25
C ILE A 9 -3.45 3.35 10.99
N ALA A 10 -2.27 3.99 10.98
CA ALA A 10 -1.33 3.90 9.87
C ALA A 10 -0.84 2.46 9.63
N TYR A 11 -0.36 1.81 10.68
CA TYR A 11 0.14 0.44 10.58
C TYR A 11 -0.98 -0.55 10.20
N PHE A 12 -2.19 -0.33 10.73
CA PHE A 12 -3.37 -1.10 10.39
C PHE A 12 -3.77 -0.94 8.91
N LEU A 13 -3.82 0.30 8.39
CA LEU A 13 -4.12 0.57 6.98
C LEU A 13 -3.08 -0.02 6.03
N ILE A 14 -1.78 0.07 6.38
CA ILE A 14 -0.69 -0.54 5.59
C ILE A 14 -0.84 -2.06 5.57
N GLY A 15 -1.03 -2.68 6.73
CA GLY A 15 -1.19 -4.12 6.86
C GLY A 15 -2.41 -4.64 6.08
N LEU A 16 -3.55 -3.95 6.20
CA LEU A 16 -4.77 -4.28 5.46
C LEU A 16 -4.56 -4.19 3.94
N THR A 17 -3.89 -3.13 3.49
CA THR A 17 -3.59 -2.91 2.07
C THR A 17 -2.67 -4.00 1.51
N LEU A 18 -1.61 -4.34 2.25
CA LEU A 18 -0.70 -5.44 1.91
C LEU A 18 -1.44 -6.78 1.81
N PHE A 19 -2.33 -7.05 2.76
CA PHE A 19 -3.15 -8.25 2.78
C PHE A 19 -4.07 -8.35 1.55
N PHE A 20 -4.80 -7.28 1.22
CA PHE A 20 -5.64 -7.25 0.02
C PHE A 20 -4.82 -7.36 -1.27
N THR A 21 -3.64 -6.74 -1.32
CA THR A 21 -2.73 -6.83 -2.47
C THR A 21 -2.27 -8.27 -2.67
N ALA A 22 -1.88 -8.96 -1.60
CA ALA A 22 -1.48 -10.37 -1.65
C ALA A 22 -2.63 -11.27 -2.12
N ILE A 23 -3.85 -11.06 -1.62
CA ILE A 23 -5.04 -11.82 -2.06
C ILE A 23 -5.36 -11.53 -3.53
N ALA A 24 -5.27 -10.27 -3.97
CA ALA A 24 -5.54 -9.90 -5.35
C ALA A 24 -4.53 -10.53 -6.31
N ILE A 25 -3.24 -10.53 -5.96
CA ILE A 25 -2.20 -11.25 -6.71
C ILE A 25 -2.53 -12.75 -6.72
N LEU A 26 -2.84 -13.37 -5.58
CA LEU A 26 -3.16 -14.80 -5.51
C LEU A 26 -4.39 -15.16 -6.36
N GLY A 27 -5.41 -14.30 -6.38
CA GLY A 27 -6.61 -14.46 -7.19
C GLY A 27 -6.39 -14.22 -8.68
N ILE A 28 -5.47 -13.32 -9.08
CA ILE A 28 -5.09 -13.18 -10.50
C ILE A 28 -4.29 -14.40 -10.95
N TRP A 29 -3.42 -14.91 -10.10
CA TRP A 29 -2.62 -16.11 -10.36
C TRP A 29 -3.39 -17.42 -10.19
N ASP A 30 -4.74 -17.37 -10.20
CA ASP A 30 -5.61 -18.54 -10.10
C ASP A 30 -5.05 -19.68 -10.97
N ILE A 31 -4.72 -20.76 -10.25
CA ILE A 31 -4.01 -21.99 -10.59
C ILE A 31 -3.79 -22.17 -12.12
N ILE A 32 -2.62 -21.70 -12.61
CA ILE A 32 -2.01 -21.95 -13.94
C ILE A 32 -2.97 -22.36 -15.07
N ASP A 33 -3.45 -21.38 -15.83
CA ASP A 33 -3.93 -21.57 -17.21
C ASP A 33 -3.20 -20.56 -18.13
N LEU A 34 -2.48 -21.09 -19.13
CA LEU A 34 -1.45 -20.38 -19.91
C LEU A 34 -2.05 -19.55 -21.06
N GLU A 35 -3.35 -19.62 -21.27
CA GLU A 35 -4.04 -19.00 -22.42
C GLU A 35 -4.30 -17.49 -22.23
N ASP A 36 -4.32 -16.99 -20.98
CA ASP A 36 -4.68 -15.59 -20.62
C ASP A 36 -3.55 -14.77 -19.95
N ILE A 37 -2.29 -15.14 -20.20
CA ILE A 37 -1.11 -14.54 -19.54
C ILE A 37 -1.05 -13.01 -19.72
N PHE A 38 -1.36 -12.50 -20.91
CA PHE A 38 -1.33 -11.05 -21.18
C PHE A 38 -2.34 -10.27 -20.34
N ASN A 39 -3.57 -10.79 -20.18
CA ASN A 39 -4.61 -10.17 -19.37
C ASN A 39 -4.25 -10.20 -17.87
N LYS A 40 -3.70 -11.32 -17.39
CA LYS A 40 -3.23 -11.45 -16.01
C LYS A 40 -2.10 -10.47 -15.68
N ILE A 41 -1.15 -10.26 -16.59
CA ILE A 41 -0.06 -9.28 -16.40
C ILE A 41 -0.62 -7.87 -16.28
N PHE A 42 -1.53 -7.48 -17.17
CA PHE A 42 -2.16 -6.15 -17.14
C PHE A 42 -2.94 -5.93 -15.83
N PHE A 43 -3.68 -6.94 -15.35
CA PHE A 43 -4.39 -6.88 -14.08
C PHE A 43 -3.45 -6.79 -12.88
N THR A 44 -2.36 -7.57 -12.87
CA THR A 44 -1.36 -7.52 -11.79
C THR A 44 -0.72 -6.13 -11.72
N LEU A 45 -0.46 -5.52 -12.88
CA LEU A 45 0.10 -4.18 -12.99
C LEU A 45 -0.88 -3.12 -12.47
N LEU A 46 -2.18 -3.24 -12.76
CA LEU A 46 -3.23 -2.40 -12.18
C LEU A 46 -3.36 -2.57 -10.67
N VAL A 47 -3.27 -3.80 -10.17
CA VAL A 47 -3.34 -4.08 -8.72
C VAL A 47 -2.14 -3.50 -8.00
N ILE A 48 -0.93 -3.65 -8.54
CA ILE A 48 0.28 -3.04 -7.97
C ILE A 48 0.19 -1.51 -8.02
N PHE A 49 -0.35 -0.94 -9.10
CA PHE A 49 -0.56 0.50 -9.23
C PHE A 49 -1.53 1.04 -8.17
N ALA A 50 -2.67 0.36 -7.97
CA ALA A 50 -3.64 0.70 -6.93
C ALA A 50 -3.02 0.56 -5.53
N ALA A 51 -2.27 -0.51 -5.27
CA ALA A 51 -1.57 -0.72 -4.01
C ALA A 51 -0.57 0.40 -3.72
N ALA A 52 0.21 0.84 -4.73
CA ALA A 52 1.14 1.95 -4.59
C ALA A 52 0.42 3.26 -4.26
N ALA A 53 -0.72 3.55 -4.87
CA ALA A 53 -1.53 4.74 -4.56
C ALA A 53 -2.04 4.72 -3.11
N VAL A 54 -2.49 3.56 -2.61
CA VAL A 54 -2.95 3.41 -1.22
C VAL A 54 -1.78 3.57 -0.24
N VAL A 55 -0.62 2.95 -0.53
CA VAL A 55 0.58 3.12 0.29
C VAL A 55 1.01 4.59 0.31
N LEU A 56 1.08 5.26 -0.84
CA LEU A 56 1.43 6.67 -0.94
C LEU A 56 0.43 7.58 -0.22
N PHE A 57 -0.86 7.24 -0.27
CA PHE A 57 -1.91 7.92 0.48
C PHE A 57 -1.70 7.78 2.00
N VAL A 58 -1.36 6.59 2.48
CA VAL A 58 -1.02 6.38 3.89
C VAL A 58 0.21 7.19 4.28
N PHE A 59 1.29 7.14 3.50
CA PHE A 59 2.48 7.96 3.74
C PHE A 59 2.14 9.47 3.76
N THR A 60 1.37 9.96 2.79
CA THR A 60 1.04 11.39 2.67
C THR A 60 0.14 11.89 3.79
N VAL A 61 -0.89 11.13 4.15
CA VAL A 61 -1.89 11.55 5.16
C VAL A 61 -1.37 11.36 6.59
N LEU A 62 -0.57 10.32 6.84
CA LEU A 62 -0.14 9.97 8.20
C LEU A 62 1.31 10.33 8.50
N ILE A 63 2.27 10.17 7.57
CA ILE A 63 3.69 10.44 7.83
C ILE A 63 4.03 11.93 7.86
N ARG A 64 3.26 12.77 7.15
CA ARG A 64 3.44 14.23 7.17
C ARG A 64 3.20 14.87 8.54
N SER A 65 2.69 14.12 9.51
CA SER A 65 2.47 14.60 10.88
C SER A 65 3.72 14.54 11.77
N ASP A 66 4.75 13.77 11.40
CA ASP A 66 5.94 13.54 12.24
C ASP A 66 7.21 14.29 11.76
N ASP A 67 7.20 14.82 10.52
CA ASP A 67 8.39 15.42 9.88
C ASP A 67 8.39 16.96 9.88
N HIS A 68 8.34 17.57 11.06
CA HIS A 68 8.64 19.00 11.21
C HIS A 68 9.54 19.26 12.43
N ARG A 69 10.75 18.69 12.43
CA ARG A 69 11.88 19.19 13.22
C ARG A 69 13.19 19.02 12.45
N LEU A 70 13.37 19.85 11.42
CA LEU A 70 14.72 20.20 11.00
C LEU A 70 15.22 21.28 11.99
N PRO A 71 16.30 21.06 12.75
CA PRO A 71 16.91 22.13 13.51
C PRO A 71 17.57 23.09 12.51
N GLU A 72 17.02 24.28 12.41
CA GLU A 72 17.74 25.46 11.90
C GLU A 72 19.01 25.59 12.72
N LYS A 73 20.16 25.33 12.10
CA LYS A 73 21.46 25.65 12.68
C LYS A 73 21.86 27.01 12.12
N GLU A 74 21.93 27.95 13.06
CA GLU A 74 22.46 29.32 12.98
C GLU A 74 23.81 29.41 12.26
#